data_AF-A0A934I168-F1
#
_entry.id   AF-A0A934I168-F1
#
_cell.length_a   1.000
_cell.length_b   1.000
_cell.length_c   1.000
_cell.angle_alpha   90.00
_cell.angle_beta   90.00
_cell.angle_gamma   90.00
#
_symmetry.space_group_name_H-M   'P 1'
#
loop_
_entity.id
_entity.type
_entity.pdbx_description
1 polymer ?
#
loop_
_entity_poly.entity_id
_entity_poly.type
_entity_poly.pdbx_seq_one_letter_code
_entity_poly.pdbx_strand_id
1 'polypeptide(L)'
;MIDVYNELKIVIEDTLKAIDLSYNGNKITLEDYDEMTSTIENINSYFLGMYGKYTDFDEEVREMVKSFYDPKVEERGIEKGIERGKIQGKIEEKIETATEMIKDGEPIEKIKKYTKLDENKILELIKQIGTEKVQ
;
A
#
# COMPACT_ATOMS: atom_id res chain seq x y z
N MET A 1 7.64 -33.22 19.66
CA MET A 1 7.42 -31.76 19.78
C MET A 1 8.55 -30.98 19.13
N ILE A 2 9.83 -31.27 19.42
CA ILE A 2 10.99 -30.66 18.73
C ILE A 2 11.02 -31.00 17.23
N ASP A 3 10.57 -32.19 16.82
CA ASP A 3 10.57 -32.55 15.39
C ASP A 3 9.51 -31.76 14.59
N VAL A 4 8.30 -31.62 15.15
CA VAL A 4 7.21 -30.82 14.56
C VAL A 4 7.59 -29.34 14.45
N TYR A 5 8.37 -28.84 15.41
CA TYR A 5 8.97 -27.50 15.38
C TYR A 5 9.90 -27.31 14.18
N ASN A 6 10.83 -28.25 13.97
CA ASN A 6 11.83 -28.13 12.92
C ASN A 6 11.20 -28.29 11.54
N GLU A 7 10.21 -29.18 11.43
CA GLU A 7 9.41 -29.33 10.22
C GLU A 7 8.65 -28.04 9.88
N LEU A 8 7.99 -27.42 10.86
CA LEU A 8 7.28 -26.15 10.65
C LEU A 8 8.25 -25.05 10.17
N LYS A 9 9.43 -24.94 10.80
CA LYS A 9 10.46 -23.99 10.39
C LYS A 9 10.89 -24.18 8.93
N ILE A 10 11.20 -25.42 8.53
CA ILE A 10 11.61 -25.76 7.17
C ILE A 10 10.50 -25.41 6.16
N VAL A 11 9.25 -25.75 6.48
CA VAL A 11 8.10 -25.44 5.60
C VAL A 11 7.94 -23.94 5.41
N ILE A 12 8.09 -23.14 6.48
CA ILE A 12 8.02 -21.68 6.40
C ILE A 12 9.15 -21.14 5.51
N GLU A 13 10.39 -21.56 5.74
CA GLU A 13 11.54 -21.14 4.95
C GLU A 13 11.38 -21.44 3.46
N ASP A 14 10.98 -22.66 3.14
CA ASP A 14 10.83 -23.08 1.74
C ASP A 14 9.67 -22.35 1.05
N THR A 15 8.60 -22.06 1.79
CA THR A 15 7.49 -21.25 1.27
C THR A 15 7.92 -19.81 0.98
N LEU A 16 8.63 -19.18 1.91
CA LEU A 16 9.15 -17.81 1.71
C LEU A 16 10.12 -17.76 0.52
N LYS A 17 11.04 -18.73 0.39
CA LYS A 17 11.94 -18.85 -0.78
C LYS A 17 11.18 -18.99 -2.09
N ALA A 18 10.09 -19.76 -2.12
CA ALA A 18 9.27 -19.94 -3.32
C ALA A 18 8.55 -18.65 -3.74
N ILE A 19 8.04 -17.89 -2.77
CA ILE A 19 7.44 -16.57 -3.00
C ILE A 19 8.49 -15.61 -3.56
N ASP A 20 9.69 -15.59 -2.97
CA ASP A 20 10.81 -14.75 -3.41
C ASP A 20 11.25 -15.07 -4.84
N LEU A 21 11.40 -16.35 -5.18
CA LEU A 21 11.72 -16.80 -6.54
C LEU A 21 10.62 -16.43 -7.54
N SER A 22 9.35 -16.50 -7.13
CA SER A 22 8.22 -16.13 -7.99
C SER A 22 8.19 -14.64 -8.27
N TYR A 23 8.47 -13.82 -7.26
CA TYR A 23 8.55 -12.37 -7.40
C TYR A 23 9.75 -11.94 -8.24
N ASN A 24 10.96 -12.45 -7.92
CA ASN A 24 12.17 -12.15 -8.71
C ASN A 24 12.06 -12.65 -10.16
N GLY A 25 11.23 -13.67 -10.41
CA GLY A 25 10.89 -14.17 -11.73
C GLY A 25 9.75 -13.43 -12.45
N ASN A 26 9.25 -12.33 -11.88
CA ASN A 26 8.10 -11.54 -12.38
C ASN A 26 6.81 -12.37 -12.60
N LYS A 27 6.63 -13.47 -11.87
CA LYS A 27 5.43 -14.31 -11.95
C LYS A 27 4.28 -13.80 -11.09
N ILE A 28 4.62 -13.07 -10.02
CA ILE A 28 3.69 -12.44 -9.09
C ILE A 28 4.07 -10.98 -8.94
N THR A 29 3.08 -10.14 -8.63
CA THR A 29 3.31 -8.72 -8.37
C THR A 29 3.88 -8.49 -6.98
N LEU A 30 4.25 -7.25 -6.67
CA LEU A 30 4.63 -6.86 -5.32
C LEU A 30 3.43 -6.90 -4.36
N GLU A 31 2.22 -6.61 -4.84
CA GLU A 31 1.01 -6.71 -4.01
C GLU A 31 0.73 -8.16 -3.63
N ASP A 32 0.88 -9.08 -4.57
CA ASP A 32 0.80 -10.53 -4.30
C ASP A 32 1.89 -10.97 -3.31
N TYR A 33 3.13 -10.49 -3.48
CA TYR A 33 4.24 -10.77 -2.55
C TYR A 33 3.91 -10.29 -1.13
N ASP A 34 3.44 -9.06 -0.98
CA ASP A 34 3.07 -8.45 0.30
C ASP A 34 1.91 -9.24 0.98
N GLU A 35 0.88 -9.61 0.22
CA GLU A 35 -0.26 -10.38 0.74
C GLU A 35 0.12 -11.81 1.14
N MET A 36 0.92 -12.49 0.32
CA MET A 36 1.39 -13.85 0.61
C MET A 36 2.30 -13.90 1.83
N THR A 37 3.26 -12.98 1.94
CA THR A 37 4.17 -12.91 3.11
C THR A 37 3.40 -12.56 4.40
N SER A 38 2.45 -11.61 4.34
CA SER A 38 1.56 -11.28 5.47
C SER A 38 0.71 -12.47 5.89
N THR A 39 0.24 -13.28 4.94
CA THR A 39 -0.51 -14.51 5.21
C THR A 39 0.35 -15.52 5.96
N ILE A 40 1.61 -15.70 5.55
CA ILE A 40 2.57 -16.58 6.25
C ILE A 40 2.85 -16.06 7.67
N GLU A 41 3.02 -14.76 7.87
CA GLU A 41 3.20 -14.17 9.21
C GLU A 41 2.00 -14.43 10.13
N ASN A 42 0.78 -14.25 9.62
CA ASN A 42 -0.45 -14.49 10.37
C ASN A 42 -0.60 -15.97 10.75
N ILE A 43 -0.36 -16.87 9.81
CA ILE A 43 -0.42 -18.32 10.03
C ILE A 43 0.63 -18.73 11.07
N ASN A 44 1.87 -18.25 10.93
CA ASN A 44 2.94 -18.54 11.87
C ASN A 44 2.62 -18.03 13.27
N SER A 45 2.14 -16.79 13.38
CA SER A 45 1.74 -16.21 14.67
C SER A 45 0.68 -17.05 15.38
N TYR A 46 -0.29 -17.59 14.64
CA TYR A 46 -1.30 -18.50 15.19
C TYR A 46 -0.70 -19.84 15.64
N PHE A 47 0.14 -20.48 14.81
CA PHE A 47 0.77 -21.75 15.16
C PHE A 47 1.69 -21.62 16.36
N LEU A 48 2.55 -20.60 16.38
CA LEU A 48 3.44 -20.28 17.50
C LEU A 48 2.66 -20.10 18.82
N GLY A 49 1.55 -19.37 18.77
CA GLY A 49 0.64 -19.21 19.91
C GLY A 49 0.02 -20.52 20.41
N MET A 50 -0.11 -21.54 19.55
CA MET A 50 -0.65 -22.87 19.90
C MET A 50 0.40 -23.79 20.54
N TYR A 51 1.70 -23.62 20.22
CA TYR A 51 2.78 -24.49 20.73
C TYR A 51 3.28 -24.15 22.14
N GLY A 52 2.75 -23.09 22.78
CA GLY A 52 2.84 -22.86 24.23
C GLY A 52 4.25 -22.72 24.79
N LYS A 53 4.68 -21.47 25.03
CA LYS A 53 5.87 -21.08 25.82
C LYS A 53 7.22 -21.63 25.34
N TYR A 54 7.53 -21.48 24.05
CA TYR A 54 8.93 -21.41 23.61
C TYR A 54 9.22 -19.98 23.21
N THR A 55 9.60 -19.14 24.18
CA THR A 55 9.89 -17.71 23.95
C THR A 55 10.96 -17.52 22.87
N ASP A 56 11.95 -18.43 22.83
CA ASP A 56 13.06 -18.37 21.88
C ASP A 56 12.63 -18.81 20.46
N PHE A 57 11.58 -19.63 20.34
CA PHE A 57 11.03 -20.06 19.06
C PHE A 57 10.25 -18.94 18.37
N ASP A 58 9.39 -18.29 19.14
CA ASP A 58 8.58 -17.18 18.68
C ASP A 58 9.47 -16.06 18.15
N GLU A 59 10.65 -15.87 18.74
CA GLU A 59 11.64 -14.89 18.30
C GLU A 59 12.39 -15.33 17.03
N GLU A 60 12.90 -16.56 16.95
CA GLU A 60 13.64 -17.06 15.78
C GLU A 60 12.76 -17.10 14.51
N VAL A 61 11.53 -17.61 14.59
CA VAL A 61 10.61 -17.65 13.45
C VAL A 61 10.17 -16.25 13.05
N ARG A 62 9.96 -15.36 14.01
CA ARG A 62 9.63 -13.96 13.75
C ARG A 62 10.77 -13.21 13.09
N GLU A 63 12.01 -13.40 13.55
CA GLU A 63 13.20 -12.82 12.93
C GLU A 63 13.39 -13.34 11.49
N MET A 64 13.15 -14.62 11.27
CA MET A 64 13.22 -15.22 9.94
C MET A 64 12.18 -14.61 9.00
N VAL A 65 10.90 -14.53 9.39
CA VAL A 65 9.86 -13.86 8.59
C VAL A 65 10.25 -12.41 8.29
N LYS A 66 10.72 -11.67 9.30
CA LYS A 66 11.21 -10.29 9.13
C LYS A 66 12.38 -10.19 8.16
N SER A 67 13.33 -11.12 8.18
CA SER A 67 14.50 -11.07 7.29
C SER A 67 14.14 -11.20 5.79
N PHE A 68 13.06 -11.92 5.48
CA PHE A 68 12.49 -11.99 4.12
C PHE A 68 11.65 -10.75 3.76
N TYR A 69 11.18 -10.02 4.77
CA TYR A 69 10.31 -8.85 4.63
C TYR A 69 11.10 -7.53 4.53
N ASP A 70 12.03 -7.28 5.45
CA ASP A 70 12.57 -5.94 5.74
C ASP A 70 13.35 -5.27 4.58
N PRO A 71 14.34 -5.91 3.91
CA PRO A 71 15.21 -5.15 3.01
C PRO A 71 14.56 -4.76 1.68
N LYS A 72 13.45 -5.37 1.28
CA LYS A 72 12.75 -5.05 0.01
C LYS A 72 11.47 -4.23 0.21
N VAL A 73 10.85 -4.28 1.39
CA VAL A 73 9.55 -3.66 1.64
C VAL A 73 9.69 -2.23 2.18
N GLU A 74 10.68 -1.94 3.02
CA GLU A 74 10.85 -0.59 3.60
C GLU A 74 11.26 0.44 2.54
N GLU A 75 12.26 0.13 1.72
CA GLU A 75 12.74 1.01 0.64
C GLU A 75 11.64 1.26 -0.41
N ARG A 76 10.84 0.23 -0.74
CA ARG A 76 9.74 0.34 -1.72
C ARG A 76 8.46 0.94 -1.15
N GLY A 77 8.21 0.80 0.15
CA GLY A 77 7.13 1.48 0.85
C GLY A 77 7.34 3.00 0.81
N ILE A 78 8.59 3.44 0.98
CA ILE A 78 8.98 4.84 0.82
C ILE A 78 8.80 5.30 -0.64
N GLU A 79 9.26 4.53 -1.63
CA GLU A 79 9.07 4.89 -3.05
C GLU A 79 7.59 4.98 -3.45
N LYS A 80 6.76 3.99 -3.10
CA LYS A 80 5.30 4.02 -3.35
C LYS A 80 4.63 5.18 -2.62
N GLY A 81 5.05 5.48 -1.38
CA GLY A 81 4.56 6.62 -0.61
C GLY A 81 4.86 7.95 -1.30
N ILE A 82 6.08 8.12 -1.81
CA ILE A 82 6.50 9.29 -2.58
C ILE A 82 5.71 9.40 -3.89
N GLU A 83 5.51 8.30 -4.61
CA GLU A 83 4.76 8.30 -5.87
C GLU A 83 3.28 8.66 -5.65
N ARG A 84 2.62 8.03 -4.67
CA ARG A 84 1.24 8.36 -4.28
C ARG A 84 1.12 9.81 -3.83
N GLY A 85 2.07 10.29 -3.03
CA GLY A 85 2.12 11.70 -2.59
C GLY A 85 2.24 12.68 -3.76
N LYS A 86 3.09 12.38 -4.76
CA LYS A 86 3.22 13.20 -5.98
C LYS A 86 1.95 13.22 -6.82
N ILE A 87 1.25 12.09 -6.95
CA ILE A 87 -0.01 12.01 -7.70
C ILE A 87 -1.09 12.80 -6.97
N GLN A 88 -1.23 12.58 -5.66
CA GLN A 88 -2.21 13.27 -4.82
C GLN A 88 -2.00 14.79 -4.86
N GLY A 89 -0.75 15.26 -4.68
CA GLY A 89 -0.43 16.68 -4.75
C GLY A 89 -0.77 17.32 -6.11
N LYS A 90 -0.54 16.61 -7.23
CA LYS A 90 -0.94 17.09 -8.56
C LYS A 90 -2.45 17.17 -8.73
N ILE A 91 -3.21 16.28 -8.09
CA ILE A 91 -4.68 16.31 -8.15
C ILE A 91 -5.20 17.46 -7.29
N GLU A 92 -4.66 17.63 -6.09
CA GLU A 92 -4.99 18.73 -5.17
C GLU A 92 -4.70 20.09 -5.82
N GLU A 93 -3.52 20.28 -6.43
CA GLU A 93 -3.15 21.50 -7.15
C GLU A 93 -4.16 21.84 -8.27
N LYS A 94 -4.60 20.82 -9.05
CA LYS A 94 -5.59 21.02 -10.11
C LYS A 94 -6.95 21.44 -9.56
N ILE A 95 -7.35 20.86 -8.43
CA ILE A 95 -8.63 21.18 -7.77
C ILE A 95 -8.57 22.57 -7.16
N GLU A 96 -7.47 22.94 -6.51
CA GLU A 96 -7.24 24.26 -5.92
C GLU A 96 -7.26 25.34 -7.02
N THR A 97 -6.48 25.14 -8.08
CA THR A 97 -6.47 26.03 -9.25
C THR A 97 -7.87 26.17 -9.86
N ALA A 98 -8.60 25.06 -10.03
CA ALA A 98 -9.97 25.11 -10.55
C ALA A 98 -10.89 25.90 -9.63
N THR A 99 -10.75 25.73 -8.32
CA THR A 99 -11.55 26.42 -7.30
C THR A 99 -11.31 27.92 -7.32
N GLU A 100 -10.06 28.36 -7.44
CA GLU A 100 -9.72 29.78 -7.59
C GLU A 100 -10.29 30.36 -8.89
N MET A 101 -10.11 29.68 -10.02
CA MET A 101 -10.65 30.13 -11.30
C MET A 101 -12.19 30.20 -11.31
N ILE A 102 -12.88 29.28 -10.62
CA ILE A 102 -14.34 29.33 -10.43
C ILE A 102 -14.73 30.58 -9.62
N LYS A 103 -13.99 30.89 -8.54
CA LYS A 103 -14.25 32.07 -7.70
C LYS A 103 -14.01 33.37 -8.47
N ASP A 104 -13.05 33.39 -9.37
CA ASP A 104 -12.74 34.51 -10.26
C ASP A 104 -13.72 34.65 -11.44
N GLY A 105 -14.66 33.71 -11.58
CA GLY A 105 -15.70 33.74 -12.62
C GLY A 105 -15.20 33.35 -14.01
N GLU A 106 -14.10 32.60 -14.10
CA GLU A 106 -13.54 32.14 -15.36
C GLU A 106 -14.46 31.11 -16.06
N PRO A 107 -14.50 31.11 -17.41
CA PRO A 107 -15.35 30.18 -18.15
C PRO A 107 -14.83 28.74 -18.07
N ILE A 108 -15.76 27.77 -18.10
CA ILE A 108 -15.47 26.34 -17.95
C ILE A 108 -14.43 25.84 -18.95
N GLU A 109 -14.44 26.31 -20.20
CA GLU A 109 -13.46 25.91 -21.22
C GLU A 109 -12.03 26.33 -20.83
N LYS A 110 -11.88 27.50 -20.18
CA LYS A 110 -10.59 27.98 -19.70
C LYS A 110 -10.13 27.13 -18.52
N ILE A 111 -11.01 26.88 -17.55
CA ILE A 111 -10.70 26.03 -16.39
C ILE A 111 -10.24 24.64 -16.86
N LYS A 112 -11.00 23.99 -17.73
CA LYS A 112 -10.68 22.69 -18.35
C LYS A 112 -9.31 22.69 -19.05
N LYS A 113 -8.98 23.78 -19.77
CA LYS A 113 -7.70 23.92 -20.47
C LYS A 113 -6.50 23.98 -19.51
N TYR A 114 -6.61 24.71 -18.41
CA TYR A 114 -5.50 24.96 -17.47
C TYR A 114 -5.36 23.84 -16.43
N THR A 115 -6.46 23.32 -15.89
CA THR A 115 -6.42 22.29 -14.83
C THR A 115 -6.43 20.87 -15.37
N LYS A 116 -6.81 20.70 -16.65
CA LYS A 116 -7.01 19.38 -17.29
C LYS A 116 -8.05 18.51 -16.57
N LEU A 117 -8.89 19.10 -15.72
CA LEU A 117 -10.02 18.41 -15.12
C LEU A 117 -11.11 18.17 -16.16
N ASP A 118 -11.87 17.09 -15.98
CA ASP A 118 -13.07 16.88 -16.75
C ASP A 118 -14.17 17.87 -16.35
N GLU A 119 -15.10 18.05 -17.27
CA GLU A 119 -16.18 19.03 -17.13
C GLU A 119 -17.15 18.67 -15.99
N ASN A 120 -17.39 17.38 -15.75
CA ASN A 120 -18.26 16.94 -14.66
C ASN A 120 -17.65 17.31 -13.31
N LYS A 121 -16.33 17.12 -13.14
CA LYS A 121 -15.60 17.50 -11.92
C LYS A 121 -15.64 19.00 -11.69
N ILE A 122 -15.51 19.82 -12.73
CA ILE A 122 -15.64 21.27 -12.64
C ILE A 122 -17.06 21.65 -12.19
N LEU A 123 -18.10 21.02 -12.76
CA LEU A 123 -19.50 21.25 -12.37
C LEU A 123 -19.79 20.83 -10.92
N GLU A 124 -19.19 19.74 -10.44
CA GLU A 124 -19.25 19.34 -9.03
C GLU A 124 -18.66 20.41 -8.11
N LEU A 125 -17.46 20.93 -8.43
CA LEU A 125 -16.80 21.98 -7.66
C LEU A 125 -17.64 23.26 -7.62
N ILE A 126 -18.23 23.66 -8.75
CA ILE A 126 -19.14 24.81 -8.81
C ILE A 126 -20.34 24.62 -7.87
N LYS A 127 -20.94 23.43 -7.86
CA LYS A 127 -22.07 23.11 -6.96
C LYS A 127 -21.65 23.20 -5.50
N GLN A 128 -20.50 22.62 -5.13
CA GLN A 128 -19.97 22.65 -3.75
C GLN A 128 -19.73 24.08 -3.27
N ILE A 129 -19.05 24.91 -4.07
CA ILE A 129 -18.79 26.32 -3.75
C ILE A 129 -20.09 27.14 -3.67
N GLY A 130 -21.06 26.83 -4.54
CA GLY A 130 -22.37 27.48 -4.54
C GLY A 130 -23.19 27.19 -3.27
N THR A 131 -23.11 25.97 -2.73
CA THR A 131 -23.78 25.61 -1.47
C THR A 131 -23.13 26.25 -0.23
N GLU A 132 -21.82 26.48 -0.24
CA GLU A 132 -21.11 27.14 0.88
C GLU A 132 -21.46 28.63 1.04
N LYS A 133 -21.96 29.29 -0.01
CA LYS A 133 -22.39 30.71 0.06
C LYS A 133 -23.79 30.92 0.64
N VAL A 134 -24.55 29.86 0.91
CA VAL A 134 -25.96 29.90 1.34
C VAL A 134 -26.15 29.45 2.79
N GLN A 135 -25.06 29.18 3.52
CA GLN A 135 -25.05 28.81 4.94
C GLN A 135 -24.52 29.93 5.84
#